data_AF-A0A564T0E7-F1
#
_entry.id   AF-A0A564T0E7-F1
#
_cell.length_a   1.000
_cell.length_b   1.000
_cell.length_c   1.000
_cell.angle_alpha   90.00
_cell.angle_beta   90.00
_cell.angle_gamma   90.00
#
_symmetry.space_group_name_H-M   'P 1'
#
loop_
_entity.id
_entity.type
_entity.pdbx_description
1 polymer ?
#
loop_
_entity_poly.entity_id
_entity_poly.type
_entity_poly.pdbx_seq_one_letter_code
_entity_poly.pdbx_strand_id
1 'polypeptide(L)'
;MKVDELIIQLEKQGLEIHTEPNKEQTALYYLGKIIGNKFLELHYNKTDEVTIVKFYTDTFLPASLEGIDENSGDDDNSITRQVRAENCSVEDIITVAVASYNEVKKKYQLKHKK
;
A
#
# COMPACT_ATOMS: atom_id res chain seq x y z
N MET A 1 2.84 14.76 2.42
CA MET A 1 3.91 13.85 2.91
C MET A 1 4.62 13.27 1.70
N LYS A 2 5.95 13.21 1.74
CA LYS A 2 6.75 12.65 0.64
C LYS A 2 6.74 11.13 0.63
N VAL A 3 6.95 10.53 -0.54
CA VAL A 3 7.04 9.06 -0.71
C VAL A 3 8.09 8.46 0.23
N ASP A 4 9.30 9.01 0.26
CA ASP A 4 10.38 8.50 1.11
C ASP A 4 10.07 8.63 2.61
N GLU A 5 9.41 9.71 3.01
CA GLU A 5 8.98 9.91 4.41
C GLU A 5 7.95 8.87 4.84
N LEU A 6 7.01 8.53 3.96
CA LEU A 6 6.03 7.49 4.20
C LEU A 6 6.71 6.12 4.32
N ILE A 7 7.60 5.77 3.39
CA ILE A 7 8.34 4.49 3.42
C ILE A 7 9.13 4.35 4.73
N ILE A 8 9.88 5.38 5.13
CA ILE A 8 10.64 5.39 6.39
C ILE A 8 9.71 5.18 7.60
N GLN A 9 8.52 5.79 7.59
CA GLN A 9 7.55 5.60 8.67
C GLN A 9 7.01 4.17 8.71
N LEU A 10 6.74 3.56 7.56
CA LEU A 10 6.30 2.17 7.49
C LEU A 10 7.39 1.20 7.96
N GLU A 11 8.65 1.42 7.59
CA GLU A 11 9.79 0.64 8.07
C GLU A 11 9.96 0.76 9.59
N LYS A 12 9.75 1.97 10.16
CA LYS A 12 9.74 2.18 11.62
C LYS A 12 8.62 1.42 12.34
N GLN A 13 7.53 1.10 11.65
CA GLN A 13 6.47 0.21 12.16
C GLN A 13 6.86 -1.28 12.06
N GLY A 14 8.07 -1.60 11.59
CA GLY A 14 8.59 -2.96 11.48
C GLY A 14 8.21 -3.67 10.18
N LEU A 15 7.76 -2.94 9.16
CA LEU A 15 7.48 -3.51 7.86
C LEU A 15 8.79 -3.70 7.09
N GLU A 16 9.03 -4.92 6.62
CA GLU A 16 10.10 -5.23 5.65
C GLU A 16 9.58 -4.95 4.24
N ILE A 17 10.06 -3.86 3.63
CA ILE A 17 9.53 -3.30 2.38
C ILE A 17 10.58 -3.39 1.28
N HIS A 18 10.17 -3.88 0.11
CA HIS A 18 10.94 -3.76 -1.11
C HIS A 18 10.26 -2.77 -2.06
N THR A 19 11.00 -1.77 -2.51
CA THR A 19 10.52 -0.70 -3.38
C THR A 19 10.87 -0.97 -4.85
N GLU A 20 9.96 -0.63 -5.75
CA GLU A 20 10.20 -0.62 -7.20
C GLU A 20 9.63 0.70 -7.79
N PRO A 21 10.47 1.74 -7.92
CA PRO A 21 10.04 3.01 -8.47
C PRO A 21 9.91 2.95 -9.99
N ASN A 22 8.96 3.71 -10.54
CA ASN A 22 8.91 4.04 -11.96
C ASN A 22 8.70 5.56 -12.15
N LYS A 23 8.28 6.00 -13.34
CA LYS A 23 8.12 7.44 -13.63
C LYS A 23 6.95 8.10 -12.90
N GLU A 24 5.96 7.34 -12.46
CA GLU A 24 4.66 7.84 -12.01
C GLU A 24 4.27 7.34 -10.61
N GLN A 25 4.86 6.24 -10.16
CA GLN A 25 4.55 5.63 -8.88
C GLN A 25 5.72 4.79 -8.34
N THR A 26 5.66 4.49 -7.04
CA THR A 26 6.55 3.55 -6.35
C THR A 26 5.73 2.38 -5.82
N ALA A 27 6.01 1.19 -6.35
CA ALA A 27 5.36 -0.04 -5.92
C ALA A 27 6.10 -0.62 -4.70
N LEU A 28 5.34 -1.09 -3.72
CA LEU A 28 5.86 -1.69 -2.49
C LEU A 28 5.47 -3.17 -2.40
N TYR A 29 6.44 -4.03 -2.07
CA TYR A 29 6.28 -5.47 -2.00
C TYR A 29 6.67 -6.04 -0.64
N TYR A 30 5.91 -7.04 -0.18
CA TYR A 30 6.28 -7.92 0.93
C TYR A 30 7.18 -9.03 0.40
N LEU A 31 8.39 -9.24 0.94
CA LEU A 31 9.38 -10.25 0.48
C LEU A 31 9.87 -10.11 -0.98
N GLY A 32 9.66 -8.94 -1.59
CA GLY A 32 10.18 -8.59 -2.92
C GLY A 32 9.31 -9.07 -4.10
N LYS A 33 9.64 -8.62 -5.30
CA LYS A 33 8.81 -8.82 -6.51
C LYS A 33 8.65 -10.28 -6.94
N ILE A 34 9.69 -11.10 -6.78
CA ILE A 34 9.75 -12.46 -7.34
C ILE A 34 8.98 -13.46 -6.48
N ILE A 35 9.12 -13.35 -5.16
CA ILE A 35 8.63 -14.34 -4.19
C ILE A 35 7.41 -13.79 -3.45
N GLY A 36 7.37 -12.48 -3.30
CA GLY A 36 6.37 -11.74 -2.58
C GLY A 36 5.13 -11.36 -3.37
N ASN A 37 4.31 -10.50 -2.78
CA ASN A 37 3.24 -9.82 -3.48
C ASN A 37 3.32 -8.31 -3.24
N LYS A 38 2.88 -7.56 -4.24
CA LYS A 38 2.68 -6.12 -4.14
C LYS A 38 1.57 -5.86 -3.12
N PHE A 39 1.80 -4.94 -2.20
CA PHE A 39 0.80 -4.53 -1.20
C PHE A 39 0.44 -3.05 -1.31
N LEU A 40 1.25 -2.24 -1.99
CA LEU A 40 0.97 -0.82 -2.15
C LEU A 40 1.51 -0.30 -3.49
N GLU A 41 0.84 0.72 -4.03
CA GLU A 41 1.37 1.60 -5.06
C GLU A 41 1.17 3.05 -4.62
N LEU A 42 2.27 3.80 -4.57
CA LEU A 42 2.29 5.19 -4.18
C LEU A 42 2.43 6.05 -5.44
N HIS A 43 1.33 6.65 -5.89
CA HIS A 43 1.39 7.67 -6.93
C HIS A 43 1.76 9.01 -6.30
N TYR A 44 2.56 9.79 -7.01
CA TYR A 44 3.06 11.07 -6.50
C TYR A 44 3.08 12.17 -7.57
N ASN A 45 3.08 13.40 -7.10
CA ASN A 45 3.24 14.57 -7.95
C ASN A 45 4.73 14.85 -8.26
N LYS A 46 5.01 15.91 -9.03
CA LYS A 46 6.39 16.30 -9.40
C LYS A 46 7.28 16.71 -8.23
N THR A 47 6.73 16.88 -7.04
CA THR A 47 7.43 17.22 -5.79
C THR A 47 7.56 16.02 -4.86
N ASP A 48 7.33 14.81 -5.38
CA ASP A 48 7.39 13.52 -4.68
C ASP A 48 6.39 13.38 -3.52
N GLU A 49 5.33 14.19 -3.53
CA GLU A 49 4.26 14.07 -2.54
C GLU A 49 3.26 13.02 -3.00
N VAL A 50 2.88 12.14 -2.08
CA VAL A 50 1.88 11.10 -2.32
C VAL A 50 0.54 11.76 -2.63
N THR A 51 -0.07 11.37 -3.75
CA THR A 51 -1.38 11.87 -4.19
C THR A 51 -2.45 10.78 -4.14
N ILE A 52 -2.08 9.54 -4.50
CA ILE A 52 -2.96 8.37 -4.46
C ILE A 52 -2.21 7.21 -3.84
N VAL A 53 -2.88 6.49 -2.96
CA VAL A 53 -2.39 5.25 -2.36
C VAL A 53 -3.29 4.14 -2.82
N LYS A 54 -2.79 3.29 -3.73
CA LYS A 54 -3.49 2.05 -4.10
C LYS A 54 -3.00 0.91 -3.22
N PHE A 55 -3.90 0.02 -2.84
CA PHE A 55 -3.64 -1.04 -1.88
C PHE A 55 -4.37 -2.35 -2.24
N TYR A 56 -4.04 -3.41 -1.51
CA TYR A 56 -4.46 -4.77 -1.80
C TYR A 56 -5.99 -4.93 -1.73
N THR A 57 -6.59 -5.59 -2.72
CA THR A 57 -8.06 -5.69 -2.84
C THR A 57 -8.74 -6.28 -1.60
N ASP A 58 -8.16 -7.35 -1.04
CA ASP A 58 -8.69 -8.06 0.13
C ASP A 58 -8.34 -7.36 1.46
N THR A 59 -7.82 -6.13 1.44
CA THR A 59 -7.43 -5.41 2.66
C THR A 59 -8.65 -5.12 3.53
N PHE A 60 -8.62 -5.58 4.77
CA PHE A 60 -9.65 -5.21 5.74
C PHE A 60 -9.27 -3.89 6.43
N LEU A 61 -10.01 -2.82 6.12
CA LEU A 61 -9.80 -1.51 6.74
C LEU A 61 -10.51 -1.43 8.11
N PRO A 62 -9.95 -0.71 9.09
CA PRO A 62 -10.66 -0.39 10.32
C PRO A 62 -11.95 0.39 10.05
N ALA A 63 -12.94 0.24 10.94
CA ALA A 63 -14.24 0.92 10.80
C ALA A 63 -14.14 2.46 10.74
N SER A 64 -13.08 3.04 11.32
CA SER A 64 -12.81 4.49 11.22
C SER A 64 -12.50 4.97 9.80
N LEU A 65 -12.16 4.05 8.89
CA LEU A 65 -11.81 4.30 7.49
C LEU A 65 -12.85 3.70 6.54
N GLU A 66 -14.06 3.39 7.03
CA GLU A 66 -15.11 2.83 6.18
C GLU A 66 -15.59 3.86 5.13
N GLY A 67 -15.62 3.46 3.86
CA GLY A 67 -16.14 4.28 2.76
C GLY A 67 -15.19 5.37 2.24
N ILE A 68 -13.96 5.46 2.75
CA ILE A 68 -12.96 6.42 2.25
C ILE A 68 -12.33 5.95 0.94
N ASP A 69 -12.36 4.64 0.68
CA ASP A 69 -11.71 4.03 -0.47
C ASP A 69 -12.64 3.87 -1.66
N GLU A 70 -12.05 3.93 -2.84
CA GLU A 70 -12.73 3.76 -4.12
C GLU A 70 -12.02 2.66 -4.93
N ASN A 71 -12.71 2.13 -5.94
CA ASN A 71 -12.08 1.22 -6.89
C ASN A 71 -11.08 2.01 -7.76
N SER A 72 -9.87 1.50 -7.94
CA SER A 72 -8.84 2.16 -8.75
C SER A 72 -9.08 2.05 -10.26
N GLY A 73 -9.99 1.17 -10.69
CA GLY A 73 -10.28 0.90 -12.10
C GLY A 73 -9.24 0.03 -12.80
N ASP A 74 -8.29 -0.57 -12.07
CA ASP A 74 -7.27 -1.44 -12.63
C ASP A 74 -7.78 -2.89 -12.81
N ASP A 75 -7.44 -3.50 -13.94
CA ASP A 75 -7.81 -4.89 -14.25
C ASP A 75 -6.87 -5.94 -13.60
N ASP A 76 -5.78 -5.51 -12.95
CA ASP A 76 -4.68 -6.38 -12.49
C ASP A 76 -4.99 -7.13 -11.16
N ASN A 77 -6.26 -7.12 -10.72
CA ASN A 77 -6.92 -7.90 -9.65
C ASN A 77 -6.27 -7.92 -8.24
N SER A 78 -5.07 -7.40 -8.07
CA SER A 78 -4.29 -7.48 -6.83
C SER A 78 -4.30 -6.16 -6.07
N ILE A 79 -4.13 -5.04 -6.78
CA ILE A 79 -4.19 -3.68 -6.24
C ILE A 79 -5.32 -2.94 -6.97
N THR A 80 -6.55 -3.06 -6.48
CA THR A 80 -7.74 -2.51 -7.15
C THR A 80 -8.52 -1.51 -6.29
N ARG A 81 -8.02 -1.20 -5.10
CA ARG A 81 -8.63 -0.23 -4.17
C ARG A 81 -7.65 0.90 -3.93
N GLN A 82 -8.18 2.11 -3.78
CA GLN A 82 -7.35 3.29 -3.58
C GLN A 82 -7.98 4.32 -2.65
N VAL A 83 -7.12 5.15 -2.06
CA VAL A 83 -7.52 6.39 -1.38
C VAL A 83 -6.77 7.58 -1.98
N ARG A 84 -7.40 8.75 -1.97
CA ARG A 84 -6.75 10.01 -2.34
C ARG A 84 -6.13 10.63 -1.10
N ALA A 85 -4.87 11.00 -1.18
CA ALA A 85 -4.14 11.55 -0.05
C ALA A 85 -4.76 12.85 0.49
N GLU A 86 -5.45 13.62 -0.35
CA GLU A 86 -6.17 14.84 0.05
C GLU A 86 -7.36 14.58 0.99
N ASN A 87 -7.91 13.36 0.98
CA ASN A 87 -9.06 12.95 1.79
C ASN A 87 -8.65 12.22 3.07
N CYS A 88 -7.35 12.02 3.30
CA CYS A 88 -6.83 11.19 4.37
C CYS A 88 -5.84 11.98 5.23
N SER A 89 -5.85 11.71 6.53
CA SER A 89 -4.72 12.11 7.37
C SER A 89 -3.48 11.27 7.05
N VAL A 90 -2.32 11.69 7.58
CA VAL A 90 -1.09 10.89 7.49
C VAL A 90 -1.27 9.54 8.20
N GLU A 91 -1.94 9.54 9.35
CA GLU A 91 -2.24 8.34 10.13
C GLU A 91 -3.19 7.39 9.38
N ASP A 92 -4.16 7.92 8.63
CA ASP A 92 -5.05 7.11 7.79
C ASP A 92 -4.26 6.40 6.69
N ILE A 93 -3.38 7.12 5.99
CA ILE A 93 -2.51 6.55 4.95
C ILE A 93 -1.63 5.43 5.52
N ILE A 94 -1.02 5.66 6.69
CA ILE A 94 -0.19 4.66 7.37
C ILE A 94 -1.04 3.44 7.75
N THR A 95 -2.24 3.67 8.26
CA THR A 95 -3.17 2.60 8.66
C THR A 95 -3.57 1.73 7.46
N VAL A 96 -3.90 2.32 6.32
CA VAL A 96 -4.18 1.62 5.06
C VAL A 96 -2.99 0.77 4.62
N ALA A 97 -1.79 1.37 4.61
CA ALA A 97 -0.57 0.71 4.17
C ALA A 97 -0.22 -0.50 5.05
N VAL A 98 -0.33 -0.35 6.38
CA VAL A 98 -0.08 -1.43 7.34
C VAL A 98 -1.13 -2.54 7.23
N ALA A 99 -2.41 -2.18 7.09
CA ALA A 99 -3.48 -3.17 6.91
C ALA A 99 -3.26 -4.00 5.63
N SER A 100 -2.91 -3.33 4.53
CA SER A 100 -2.63 -3.99 3.25
C SER A 100 -1.42 -4.93 3.32
N TYR A 101 -0.32 -4.47 3.95
CA TYR A 101 0.85 -5.30 4.19
C TYR A 101 0.51 -6.57 4.97
N ASN A 102 -0.29 -6.44 6.04
CA ASN A 102 -0.66 -7.55 6.89
C ASN A 102 -1.53 -8.59 6.16
N GLU A 103 -2.47 -8.17 5.32
CA GLU A 103 -3.28 -9.10 4.54
C GLU A 103 -2.44 -9.83 3.49
N VAL A 104 -1.54 -9.14 2.80
CA VAL A 104 -0.60 -9.79 1.87
C VAL A 104 0.31 -10.80 2.60
N LYS A 105 0.87 -10.41 3.74
CA LYS A 105 1.70 -11.29 4.58
C LYS A 105 0.94 -12.53 5.04
N LYS A 106 -0.28 -12.36 5.54
CA LYS A 106 -1.16 -13.45 5.97
C LYS A 106 -1.49 -14.39 4.81
N LYS A 107 -1.83 -13.86 3.63
CA LYS A 107 -2.10 -14.65 2.42
C LYS A 107 -0.88 -15.47 1.99
N TYR A 108 0.31 -14.86 2.02
CA TYR A 108 1.56 -15.56 1.76
C TYR A 108 1.80 -16.69 2.77
N GLN A 109 1.68 -16.40 4.07
CA GLN A 109 1.87 -17.40 5.12
C GLN A 109 0.89 -18.57 4.99
N LEU A 110 -0.38 -18.32 4.65
CA LEU A 110 -1.37 -19.38 4.43
C LEU A 110 -1.01 -20.27 3.23
N LYS A 111 -0.51 -19.68 2.14
CA LYS A 111 -0.07 -20.43 0.95
C LYS A 111 1.17 -21.29 1.21
N HIS A 112 2.02 -20.89 2.15
CA HIS A 112 3.29 -21.54 2.45
C HIS A 112 3.32 -22.31 3.78
N LYS A 113 2.19 -22.41 4.49
CA LYS A 113 2.01 -23.35 5.60
C LYS A 113 2.01 -24.78 5.01
N LYS A 114 3.08 -25.52 5.29
CA LYS A 114 3.16 -26.97 5.11
C LYS A 114 2.58 -27.68 6.33
#